data_AF-A0A1V6CTT1-F1
#
_entry.id   AF-A0A1V6CTT1-F1
#
_cell.length_a   1.000
_cell.length_b   1.000
_cell.length_c   1.000
_cell.angle_alpha   90.00
_cell.angle_beta   90.00
_cell.angle_gamma   90.00
#
_symmetry.space_group_name_H-M   'P 1'
#
loop_
_entity.id
_entity.type
_entity.pdbx_description
1 polymer ?
#
loop_
_entity_poly.entity_id
_entity_poly.type
_entity_poly.pdbx_seq_one_letter_code
_entity_poly.pdbx_strand_id
1 'polypeptide(L)'
;MKNCFIIILSAILLFSCVPSQREEQKTAHFSAEGRSIQVYTTADSSDLRLTPAETLTFSPAQQPKETEICVFVDPSVTFQEFLGIGGAITDASAEVFARLSPEKQEEFLTAYYDRERGIGYSLMRTTIHSSDFSSGSYTYIEEGDKELATFNIDHERQFRIPLIKAATETAGRTLMLYASPWSPPAFMKDNNNMQRGGKLLPDFAQAWANYYVKFIKAFEAEGMPVWGISVQNEPMATQTWESCIYTAEEERDFLKNFLGPTLEKEGLGDKNIIVWDHNRDLMNYRANVIFDDPDAAKYAWGLGFHWYETWTGGDPMFENVRKVHEAYPGKKLMFTEGCVERFDTARYQYWPNGERYGRSMINDFNNGTVGWTDWNILLDETGGPNHVGNFCFAPVHADTRTGRLIYTPSYYYIGHLSKFICPGAVRVSTASSRSMLLSTSFLNPDGKMVTVVMNQGDVKVDYQLFAGAFQTAVSIPAHAIQTLVY
;
A
#
# COMPACT_ATOMS: atom_id res chain seq x y z
N MET A 1 -32.34 -0.97 -87.45
CA MET A 1 -31.15 -1.70 -86.97
C MET A 1 -31.01 -1.41 -85.48
N LYS A 2 -30.85 -2.48 -84.69
CA LYS A 2 -31.03 -2.53 -83.24
C LYS A 2 -29.91 -1.77 -82.50
N ASN A 3 -30.25 -0.87 -81.59
CA ASN A 3 -29.31 -0.35 -80.59
C ASN A 3 -29.88 -0.59 -79.19
N CYS A 4 -29.13 -1.38 -78.42
CA CYS A 4 -29.37 -1.77 -77.04
C CYS A 4 -29.32 -0.57 -76.08
N PHE A 5 -30.31 -0.48 -75.19
CA PHE A 5 -30.19 0.27 -73.94
C PHE A 5 -29.63 -0.66 -72.86
N ILE A 6 -28.48 -0.29 -72.29
CA ILE A 6 -27.89 -0.93 -71.11
C ILE A 6 -28.51 -0.27 -69.87
N ILE A 7 -29.23 -1.05 -69.07
CA ILE A 7 -29.71 -0.66 -67.74
C ILE A 7 -28.68 -1.17 -66.72
N ILE A 8 -28.05 -0.24 -66.00
CA ILE A 8 -27.17 -0.54 -64.86
C ILE A 8 -28.06 -0.80 -63.64
N LEU A 9 -28.07 -2.05 -63.16
CA LEU A 9 -28.69 -2.43 -61.89
C LEU A 9 -27.69 -2.19 -60.76
N SER A 10 -27.98 -1.25 -59.87
CA SER A 10 -27.23 -1.04 -58.62
C SER A 10 -27.69 -2.06 -57.58
N ALA A 11 -26.82 -2.99 -57.20
CA ALA A 11 -27.06 -3.94 -56.11
C ALA A 11 -26.86 -3.26 -54.75
N ILE A 12 -27.93 -3.18 -53.95
CA ILE A 12 -27.89 -2.76 -52.55
C ILE A 12 -27.57 -4.00 -51.71
N LEU A 13 -26.36 -4.09 -51.16
CA LEU A 13 -25.97 -5.10 -50.18
C LEU A 13 -26.51 -4.69 -48.81
N LEU A 14 -27.57 -5.35 -48.36
CA LEU A 14 -28.07 -5.28 -46.99
C LEU A 14 -27.15 -6.14 -46.09
N PHE A 15 -26.28 -5.49 -45.31
CA PHE A 15 -25.57 -6.14 -44.22
C PHE A 15 -26.54 -6.41 -43.06
N SER A 16 -26.92 -7.66 -42.88
CA SER A 16 -27.59 -8.13 -41.66
C SER A 16 -26.58 -8.18 -40.51
N CYS A 17 -26.64 -7.22 -39.60
CA CYS A 17 -25.98 -7.29 -38.30
C CYS A 17 -26.59 -8.44 -37.49
N VAL A 18 -25.89 -9.57 -37.41
CA VAL A 18 -26.14 -10.59 -36.39
C VAL A 18 -25.53 -10.05 -35.09
N PRO A 19 -26.29 -9.86 -34.00
CA PRO A 19 -25.71 -9.51 -32.72
C PRO A 19 -24.86 -10.69 -32.25
N SER A 20 -23.56 -10.48 -32.12
CA SER A 20 -22.69 -11.40 -31.39
C SER A 20 -23.19 -11.45 -29.95
N GLN A 21 -23.90 -12.52 -29.58
CA GLN A 21 -24.14 -12.86 -28.18
C GLN A 21 -22.78 -13.08 -27.53
N ARG A 22 -22.26 -12.04 -26.89
CA ARG A 22 -21.19 -12.17 -25.92
C ARG A 22 -21.82 -12.95 -24.77
N GLU A 23 -21.45 -14.21 -24.60
CA GLU A 23 -21.80 -14.95 -23.38
C GLU A 23 -21.31 -14.12 -22.20
N GLU A 24 -22.24 -13.55 -21.43
CA GLU A 24 -21.95 -13.12 -20.07
C GLU A 24 -21.51 -14.37 -19.33
N GLN A 25 -20.21 -14.48 -19.11
CA GLN A 25 -19.62 -15.47 -18.22
C GLN A 25 -20.23 -15.17 -16.84
N LYS A 26 -21.29 -15.89 -16.46
CA LYS A 26 -21.86 -15.84 -15.12
C LYS A 26 -20.74 -16.20 -14.16
N THR A 27 -20.14 -15.19 -13.53
CA THR A 27 -19.27 -15.39 -12.39
C THR A 27 -20.07 -16.21 -11.37
N ALA A 28 -19.58 -17.40 -11.04
CA ALA A 28 -20.23 -18.25 -10.06
C ALA A 28 -20.36 -17.45 -8.76
N HIS A 29 -21.59 -17.25 -8.29
CA HIS A 29 -21.82 -16.58 -7.02
C HIS A 29 -21.18 -17.40 -5.89
N PHE A 30 -20.43 -16.74 -5.00
CA PHE A 30 -19.85 -17.40 -3.85
C PHE A 30 -20.96 -18.01 -2.96
N SER A 31 -20.75 -19.24 -2.50
CA SER A 31 -21.60 -19.92 -1.51
C SER A 31 -20.74 -20.52 -0.40
N ALA A 32 -21.16 -20.29 0.84
CA ALA A 32 -20.57 -20.88 2.05
C ALA A 32 -21.04 -22.32 2.32
N GLU A 33 -21.97 -22.85 1.52
CA GLU A 33 -22.52 -24.20 1.70
C GLU A 33 -21.44 -25.27 1.65
N GLY A 34 -21.39 -26.13 2.67
CA GLY A 34 -20.44 -27.25 2.73
C GLY A 34 -18.97 -26.86 2.89
N ARG A 35 -18.64 -25.57 3.01
CA ARG A 35 -17.27 -25.09 3.24
C ARG A 35 -16.91 -25.18 4.72
N SER A 36 -15.66 -25.54 4.99
CA SER A 36 -15.04 -25.43 6.31
C SER A 36 -14.31 -24.10 6.43
N ILE A 37 -14.19 -23.58 7.65
CA ILE A 37 -13.45 -22.35 7.94
C ILE A 37 -12.19 -22.71 8.68
N GLN A 38 -11.04 -22.27 8.18
CA GLN A 38 -9.80 -22.28 8.95
C GLN A 38 -9.61 -20.92 9.63
N VAL A 39 -9.53 -20.92 10.97
CA VAL A 39 -9.31 -19.70 11.75
C VAL A 39 -7.84 -19.61 12.14
N TYR A 40 -7.23 -18.48 11.86
CA TYR A 40 -5.89 -18.09 12.31
C TYR A 40 -6.02 -17.02 13.37
N THR A 41 -5.24 -17.07 14.45
CA THR A 41 -5.37 -16.13 15.57
C THR A 41 -4.01 -15.54 15.99
N THR A 42 -4.03 -14.26 16.36
CA THR A 42 -3.01 -13.58 17.15
C THR A 42 -3.68 -12.91 18.33
N ALA A 43 -3.24 -13.18 19.57
CA ALA A 43 -3.86 -12.64 20.79
C ALA A 43 -2.83 -12.36 21.89
N ASP A 44 -2.99 -11.23 22.60
CA ASP A 44 -2.06 -10.75 23.63
C ASP A 44 -1.91 -11.77 24.76
N SER A 45 -3.04 -12.31 25.21
CA SER A 45 -3.14 -13.24 26.33
C SER A 45 -2.72 -14.68 25.98
N SER A 46 -1.96 -14.90 24.90
CA SER A 46 -1.57 -16.23 24.43
C SER A 46 -0.26 -16.20 23.63
N ASP A 47 0.27 -17.38 23.32
CA ASP A 47 1.39 -17.56 22.40
C ASP A 47 0.95 -17.66 20.92
N LEU A 48 -0.35 -17.49 20.62
CA LEU A 48 -0.86 -17.56 19.24
C LEU A 48 -0.36 -16.35 18.44
N ARG A 49 0.29 -16.62 17.31
CA ARG A 49 0.92 -15.62 16.44
C ARG A 49 0.74 -16.05 14.98
N LEU A 50 -0.35 -15.60 14.37
CA LEU A 50 -0.76 -15.98 13.00
C LEU A 50 -0.88 -17.51 12.81
N THR A 51 -1.27 -18.23 13.86
CA THR A 51 -1.31 -19.70 13.87
C THR A 51 -2.73 -20.23 13.65
N PRO A 52 -2.90 -21.37 12.96
CA PRO A 52 -4.18 -22.08 12.91
C PRO A 52 -4.65 -22.43 14.32
N ALA A 53 -5.84 -21.98 14.71
CA ALA A 53 -6.39 -22.19 16.05
C ALA A 53 -7.55 -23.19 16.06
N GLU A 54 -8.42 -23.14 15.06
CA GLU A 54 -9.62 -23.97 14.99
C GLU A 54 -10.10 -24.16 13.54
N THR A 55 -10.86 -25.24 13.30
CA THR A 55 -11.58 -25.48 12.06
C THR A 55 -13.07 -25.53 12.36
N LEU A 56 -13.86 -24.68 11.71
CA LEU A 56 -15.30 -24.56 11.91
C LEU A 56 -16.06 -25.04 10.67
N THR A 57 -17.36 -25.22 10.81
CA THR A 57 -18.27 -25.55 9.70
C THR A 57 -19.44 -24.57 9.68
N PHE A 58 -19.92 -24.28 8.48
CA PHE A 58 -21.13 -23.49 8.29
C PHE A 58 -22.39 -24.32 8.53
N SER A 59 -23.41 -23.66 9.02
CA SER A 59 -24.79 -24.16 9.11
C SER A 59 -25.74 -23.15 8.46
N PRO A 60 -26.96 -23.56 8.03
CA PRO A 60 -27.94 -22.62 7.51
C PRO A 60 -28.21 -21.48 8.49
N ALA A 61 -28.18 -20.24 7.99
CA ALA A 61 -28.37 -19.05 8.81
C ALA A 61 -29.81 -18.97 9.35
N GLN A 62 -29.94 -18.41 10.55
CA GLN A 62 -31.21 -18.05 11.17
C GLN A 62 -31.22 -16.55 11.44
N GLN A 63 -32.40 -15.94 11.53
CA GLN A 63 -32.51 -14.54 11.89
C GLN A 63 -31.81 -14.29 13.24
N PRO A 64 -30.75 -13.46 13.30
CA PRO A 64 -30.06 -13.19 14.55
C PRO A 64 -30.97 -12.41 15.51
N LYS A 65 -30.77 -12.64 16.80
CA LYS A 65 -31.42 -11.88 17.88
C LYS A 65 -30.68 -10.57 18.08
N GLU A 66 -31.40 -9.55 18.56
CA GLU A 66 -30.78 -8.28 18.93
C GLU A 66 -29.67 -8.43 19.97
N THR A 67 -29.73 -9.46 20.83
CA THR A 67 -28.72 -9.74 21.87
C THR A 67 -27.44 -10.41 21.34
N GLU A 68 -27.41 -10.83 20.08
CA GLU A 68 -26.26 -11.53 19.50
C GLU A 68 -25.27 -10.55 18.87
N ILE A 69 -23.98 -10.81 19.08
CA ILE A 69 -22.91 -10.11 18.39
C ILE A 69 -22.69 -10.85 17.07
N CYS A 70 -22.68 -10.11 15.96
CA CYS A 70 -22.63 -10.69 14.63
C CYS A 70 -21.62 -9.95 13.76
N VAL A 71 -21.01 -10.67 12.84
CA VAL A 71 -20.30 -10.13 11.67
C VAL A 71 -21.06 -10.61 10.44
N PHE A 72 -21.59 -9.69 9.66
CA PHE A 72 -22.35 -9.98 8.45
C PHE A 72 -21.47 -9.80 7.22
N VAL A 73 -21.36 -10.84 6.40
CA VAL A 73 -20.67 -10.81 5.12
C VAL A 73 -21.69 -11.09 4.01
N ASP A 74 -21.80 -10.17 3.05
CA ASP A 74 -22.58 -10.34 1.83
C ASP A 74 -21.64 -10.43 0.62
N PRO A 75 -21.36 -11.65 0.12
CA PRO A 75 -20.46 -11.86 -1.01
C PRO A 75 -20.99 -11.32 -2.35
N SER A 76 -22.27 -10.95 -2.44
CA SER A 76 -22.87 -10.44 -3.67
C SER A 76 -22.63 -8.94 -3.87
N VAL A 77 -22.25 -8.22 -2.81
CA VAL A 77 -21.93 -6.79 -2.85
C VAL A 77 -20.42 -6.61 -2.78
N THR A 78 -19.85 -6.06 -3.85
CA THR A 78 -18.40 -5.92 -4.05
C THR A 78 -17.99 -4.44 -4.14
N PHE A 79 -16.72 -4.16 -3.83
CA PHE A 79 -16.14 -2.82 -3.86
C PHE A 79 -14.81 -2.82 -4.64
N GLN A 80 -13.76 -2.22 -4.08
CA GLN A 80 -12.48 -2.08 -4.74
C GLN A 80 -11.69 -3.39 -4.79
N GLU A 81 -10.90 -3.53 -5.87
CA GLU A 81 -9.88 -4.56 -5.99
C GLU A 81 -8.66 -4.22 -5.11
N PHE A 82 -8.15 -5.23 -4.43
CA PHE A 82 -6.99 -5.18 -3.56
C PHE A 82 -5.70 -5.27 -4.39
N LEU A 83 -4.87 -4.25 -4.27
CA LEU A 83 -3.60 -4.11 -4.94
C LEU A 83 -2.49 -4.91 -4.23
N GLY A 84 -2.45 -4.83 -2.90
CA GLY A 84 -1.41 -5.48 -2.11
C GLY A 84 -1.14 -4.81 -0.77
N ILE A 85 -0.29 -5.48 0.01
CA ILE A 85 0.32 -4.93 1.23
C ILE A 85 1.83 -5.09 1.11
N GLY A 86 2.59 -4.12 1.60
CA GLY A 86 4.05 -4.14 1.58
C GLY A 86 4.68 -3.25 2.63
N GLY A 87 5.96 -2.92 2.40
CA GLY A 87 6.72 -1.97 3.22
C GLY A 87 7.79 -1.25 2.40
N ALA A 88 8.45 -0.28 3.02
CA ALA A 88 9.54 0.47 2.42
C ALA A 88 10.90 -0.23 2.60
N ILE A 89 11.62 -0.35 1.49
CA ILE A 89 13.05 -0.69 1.45
C ILE A 89 13.84 0.61 1.37
N THR A 90 14.23 1.11 2.53
CA THR A 90 15.09 2.29 2.73
C THR A 90 16.57 1.88 2.77
N ASP A 91 17.47 2.86 2.82
CA ASP A 91 18.89 2.59 3.07
C ASP A 91 19.08 1.93 4.44
N ALA A 92 18.38 2.40 5.47
CA ALA A 92 18.43 1.80 6.79
C ALA A 92 18.10 0.31 6.77
N SER A 93 16.98 -0.08 6.14
CA SER A 93 16.62 -1.49 6.01
C SER A 93 17.67 -2.28 5.23
N ALA A 94 18.21 -1.72 4.16
CA ALA A 94 19.21 -2.38 3.32
C ALA A 94 20.57 -2.55 4.02
N GLU A 95 21.04 -1.54 4.72
CA GLU A 95 22.29 -1.57 5.48
C GLU A 95 22.21 -2.55 6.66
N VAL A 96 21.10 -2.57 7.39
CA VAL A 96 20.88 -3.51 8.49
C VAL A 96 20.81 -4.93 7.95
N PHE A 97 20.07 -5.16 6.87
CA PHE A 97 19.99 -6.46 6.20
C PHE A 97 21.36 -6.97 5.77
N ALA A 98 22.20 -6.11 5.18
CA ALA A 98 23.53 -6.48 4.71
C ALA A 98 24.49 -6.92 5.83
N ARG A 99 24.21 -6.55 7.09
CA ARG A 99 25.01 -6.96 8.27
C ARG A 99 24.58 -8.30 8.87
N LEU A 100 23.40 -8.81 8.51
CA LEU A 100 22.91 -10.11 8.98
C LEU A 100 23.72 -11.26 8.38
N SER A 101 23.75 -12.40 9.08
CA SER A 101 24.28 -13.64 8.50
C SER A 101 23.40 -14.11 7.34
N PRO A 102 23.93 -14.90 6.38
CA PRO A 102 23.13 -15.43 5.29
C PRO A 102 21.87 -16.18 5.76
N GLU A 103 21.95 -16.94 6.86
CA GLU A 103 20.77 -17.64 7.39
C GLU A 103 19.70 -16.67 7.89
N LYS A 104 20.11 -15.53 8.47
CA LYS A 104 19.19 -14.51 8.99
C LYS A 104 18.63 -13.62 7.89
N GLN A 105 19.39 -13.41 6.82
CA GLN A 105 18.88 -12.80 5.59
C GLN A 105 17.79 -13.67 4.96
N GLU A 106 18.00 -14.99 4.85
CA GLU A 106 16.99 -15.92 4.34
C GLU A 106 15.74 -15.96 5.22
N GLU A 107 15.91 -16.02 6.55
CA GLU A 107 14.80 -15.97 7.51
C GLU A 107 13.97 -14.70 7.32
N PHE A 108 14.63 -13.54 7.25
CA PHE A 108 13.99 -12.24 7.07
C PHE A 108 13.21 -12.15 5.76
N LEU A 109 13.84 -12.52 4.64
CA LEU A 109 13.20 -12.47 3.32
C LEU A 109 12.02 -13.45 3.26
N THR A 110 12.19 -14.65 3.81
CA THR A 110 11.12 -15.66 3.89
C THR A 110 9.95 -15.12 4.71
N ALA A 111 10.22 -14.50 5.86
CA ALA A 111 9.19 -13.95 6.72
C ALA A 111 8.30 -12.93 6.00
N TYR A 112 8.87 -12.02 5.21
CA TYR A 112 8.07 -11.03 4.50
C TYR A 112 7.47 -11.52 3.19
N TYR A 113 8.23 -12.21 2.34
CA TYR A 113 7.88 -12.32 0.91
C TYR A 113 7.34 -13.70 0.48
N ASP A 114 7.67 -14.75 1.22
CA ASP A 114 7.13 -16.10 0.99
C ASP A 114 5.64 -16.14 1.39
N ARG A 115 4.78 -16.71 0.54
CA ARG A 115 3.32 -16.74 0.79
C ARG A 115 2.92 -17.82 1.79
N GLU A 116 3.68 -18.91 1.87
CA GLU A 116 3.35 -20.07 2.68
C GLU A 116 4.01 -19.96 4.05
N ARG A 117 5.31 -19.64 4.08
CA ARG A 117 6.12 -19.55 5.30
C ARG A 117 6.11 -18.15 5.92
N GLY A 118 5.85 -17.12 5.13
CA GLY A 118 5.83 -15.72 5.57
C GLY A 118 4.45 -15.07 5.53
N ILE A 119 4.44 -13.74 5.49
CA ILE A 119 3.25 -12.88 5.37
C ILE A 119 2.97 -12.41 3.95
N GLY A 120 3.77 -12.83 2.97
CA GLY A 120 3.44 -12.67 1.54
C GLY A 120 3.31 -11.23 1.03
N TYR A 121 4.14 -10.30 1.50
CA TYR A 121 4.24 -8.93 0.96
C TYR A 121 4.27 -8.93 -0.58
N SER A 122 3.54 -7.98 -1.16
CA SER A 122 3.30 -7.85 -2.60
C SER A 122 3.66 -6.47 -3.15
N LEU A 123 3.84 -5.49 -2.28
CA LEU A 123 4.28 -4.13 -2.61
C LEU A 123 5.66 -3.85 -2.02
N MET A 124 6.41 -2.98 -2.68
CA MET A 124 7.65 -2.40 -2.17
C MET A 124 7.63 -0.90 -2.46
N ARG A 125 7.79 -0.09 -1.42
CA ARG A 125 8.15 1.33 -1.57
C ARG A 125 9.66 1.46 -1.50
N THR A 126 10.23 2.38 -2.24
CA THR A 126 11.61 2.83 -2.03
C THR A 126 11.68 4.34 -2.14
N THR A 127 12.85 4.90 -1.85
CA THR A 127 13.07 6.34 -1.93
C THR A 127 13.80 6.67 -3.22
N ILE A 128 13.47 7.80 -3.83
CA ILE A 128 14.37 8.41 -4.81
C ILE A 128 15.42 9.12 -3.96
N HIS A 129 16.67 8.67 -4.02
CA HIS A 129 17.84 9.09 -3.23
C HIS A 129 17.58 9.17 -1.71
N SER A 130 18.22 10.06 -0.95
CA SER A 130 18.18 10.01 0.52
C SER A 130 16.81 10.34 1.13
N SER A 131 16.59 9.75 2.31
CA SER A 131 15.51 10.09 3.25
C SER A 131 16.11 10.22 4.66
N ASP A 132 15.29 10.44 5.68
CA ASP A 132 15.75 10.40 7.08
C ASP A 132 16.37 9.05 7.44
N PHE A 133 15.80 7.95 6.94
CA PHE A 133 16.31 6.57 7.04
C PHE A 133 17.41 6.25 6.01
N SER A 134 18.28 7.22 5.78
CA SER A 134 19.59 7.07 5.15
C SER A 134 20.69 7.43 6.14
N SER A 135 21.91 6.92 5.91
CA SER A 135 23.10 7.27 6.71
C SER A 135 23.56 8.73 6.55
N GLY A 136 23.02 9.44 5.57
CA GLY A 136 23.20 10.88 5.35
C GLY A 136 22.43 11.36 4.12
N SER A 137 22.42 12.68 3.91
CA SER A 137 21.81 13.29 2.72
C SER A 137 22.68 13.10 1.48
N TYR A 138 22.08 12.68 0.37
CA TYR A 138 22.72 12.57 -0.93
C TYR A 138 21.69 12.67 -2.07
N THR A 139 22.18 12.88 -3.29
CA THR A 139 21.38 12.83 -4.51
C THR A 139 22.11 11.97 -5.56
N TYR A 140 21.48 11.78 -6.72
CA TYR A 140 22.06 11.04 -7.85
C TYR A 140 22.97 11.88 -8.73
N ILE A 141 23.10 13.17 -8.44
CA ILE A 141 23.91 14.11 -9.22
C ILE A 141 24.88 14.85 -8.32
N GLU A 142 25.94 15.40 -8.93
CA GLU A 142 26.80 16.37 -8.28
C GLU A 142 26.05 17.69 -8.04
N GLU A 143 26.36 18.35 -6.93
CA GLU A 143 25.72 19.61 -6.55
C GLU A 143 25.96 20.70 -7.62
N GLY A 144 24.89 21.29 -8.13
CA GLY A 144 24.90 22.31 -9.18
C GLY A 144 24.74 21.79 -10.60
N ASP A 145 24.68 20.47 -10.83
CA ASP A 145 24.49 19.87 -12.15
C ASP A 145 23.04 20.01 -12.65
N LYS A 146 22.75 21.14 -13.30
CA LYS A 146 21.41 21.46 -13.84
C LYS A 146 20.99 20.56 -14.99
N GLU A 147 21.95 20.00 -15.73
CA GLU A 147 21.72 19.19 -16.93
C GLU A 147 21.57 17.70 -16.60
N LEU A 148 21.77 17.31 -15.33
CA LEU A 148 21.74 15.92 -14.86
C LEU A 148 22.78 15.03 -15.57
N ALA A 149 23.90 15.60 -16.00
CA ALA A 149 24.96 14.91 -16.72
C ALA A 149 25.70 13.87 -15.85
N THR A 150 25.76 14.10 -14.55
CA THR A 150 26.44 13.26 -13.54
C THR A 150 25.53 12.18 -12.93
N PHE A 151 24.27 12.08 -13.39
CA PHE A 151 23.26 11.19 -12.84
C PHE A 151 23.73 9.72 -12.78
N ASN A 152 23.72 9.13 -11.59
CA ASN A 152 23.93 7.69 -11.37
C ASN A 152 23.25 7.20 -10.09
N ILE A 153 23.07 5.88 -10.00
CA ILE A 153 22.46 5.17 -8.86
C ILE A 153 23.47 4.24 -8.17
N ASP A 154 24.76 4.60 -8.17
CA ASP A 154 25.83 3.74 -7.63
C ASP A 154 25.68 3.51 -6.13
N HIS A 155 25.11 4.47 -5.40
CA HIS A 155 24.79 4.33 -3.99
C HIS A 155 23.82 3.17 -3.74
N GLU A 156 22.74 3.08 -4.53
CA GLU A 156 21.71 2.05 -4.42
C GLU A 156 22.25 0.65 -4.71
N ARG A 157 23.25 0.54 -5.59
CA ARG A 157 23.89 -0.74 -5.96
C ARG A 157 24.61 -1.40 -4.80
N GLN A 158 24.97 -0.66 -3.76
CA GLN A 158 25.68 -1.20 -2.60
C GLN A 158 24.82 -2.17 -1.80
N PHE A 159 23.60 -1.75 -1.43
CA PHE A 159 22.75 -2.53 -0.52
C PHE A 159 21.28 -2.56 -0.93
N ARG A 160 20.73 -1.42 -1.39
CA ARG A 160 19.29 -1.30 -1.62
C ARG A 160 18.80 -2.15 -2.80
N ILE A 161 19.50 -2.09 -3.93
CA ILE A 161 19.21 -2.91 -5.11
C ILE A 161 19.38 -4.41 -4.81
N PRO A 162 20.49 -4.86 -4.17
CA PRO A 162 20.61 -6.24 -3.72
C PRO A 162 19.40 -6.73 -2.89
N LEU A 163 18.94 -5.93 -1.91
CA LEU A 163 17.78 -6.29 -1.09
C LEU A 163 16.48 -6.36 -1.91
N ILE A 164 16.20 -5.37 -2.78
CA ILE A 164 15.01 -5.39 -3.64
C ILE A 164 15.00 -6.62 -4.56
N LYS A 165 16.15 -6.97 -5.15
CA LYS A 165 16.28 -8.16 -6.01
C LYS A 165 16.06 -9.45 -5.21
N ALA A 166 16.67 -9.58 -4.03
CA ALA A 166 16.52 -10.75 -3.16
C ALA A 166 15.07 -10.92 -2.64
N ALA A 167 14.39 -9.81 -2.32
CA ALA A 167 12.97 -9.82 -1.97
C ALA A 167 12.10 -10.31 -3.14
N THR A 168 12.35 -9.80 -4.34
CA THR A 168 11.62 -10.20 -5.57
C THR A 168 11.84 -11.68 -5.89
N GLU A 169 13.08 -12.17 -5.77
CA GLU A 169 13.43 -13.57 -5.98
C GLU A 169 12.74 -14.48 -4.95
N THR A 170 12.81 -14.12 -3.66
CA THR A 170 12.16 -14.88 -2.58
C THR A 170 10.64 -14.93 -2.74
N ALA A 171 10.04 -13.85 -3.25
CA ALA A 171 8.61 -13.82 -3.53
C ALA A 171 8.20 -14.79 -4.66
N GLY A 172 9.12 -15.13 -5.56
CA GLY A 172 8.85 -15.98 -6.73
C GLY A 172 7.80 -15.39 -7.70
N ARG A 173 7.53 -14.09 -7.61
CA ARG A 173 6.51 -13.35 -8.36
C ARG A 173 6.90 -11.89 -8.51
N THR A 174 6.30 -11.20 -9.46
CA THR A 174 6.46 -9.75 -9.58
C THR A 174 5.89 -9.06 -8.35
N LEU A 175 6.73 -8.27 -7.69
CA LEU A 175 6.34 -7.34 -6.63
C LEU A 175 6.14 -5.96 -7.23
N MET A 176 5.12 -5.23 -6.80
CA MET A 176 4.88 -3.87 -7.25
C MET A 176 5.87 -2.92 -6.57
N LEU A 177 6.83 -2.38 -7.33
CA LEU A 177 7.79 -1.39 -6.84
C LEU A 177 7.35 0.03 -7.20
N TYR A 178 7.30 0.91 -6.22
CA TYR A 178 7.09 2.34 -6.42
C TYR A 178 8.04 3.18 -5.57
N ALA A 179 8.22 4.46 -5.94
CA ALA A 179 9.16 5.33 -5.26
C ALA A 179 8.63 6.73 -4.98
N SER A 180 9.09 7.33 -3.89
CA SER A 180 8.79 8.72 -3.54
C SER A 180 10.11 9.49 -3.33
N PRO A 181 10.24 10.74 -3.75
CA PRO A 181 11.35 11.59 -3.34
C PRO A 181 11.03 12.34 -2.04
N TRP A 182 12.04 12.55 -1.21
CA TRP A 182 11.91 13.40 -0.01
C TRP A 182 12.22 14.86 -0.29
N SER A 183 13.14 15.15 -1.20
CA SER A 183 13.50 16.52 -1.57
C SER A 183 14.20 16.55 -2.91
N PRO A 184 14.02 17.60 -3.74
CA PRO A 184 14.98 17.92 -4.80
C PRO A 184 16.40 18.20 -4.26
N PRO A 185 17.44 18.16 -5.12
CA PRO A 185 18.78 18.63 -4.81
C PRO A 185 18.79 20.07 -4.25
N ALA A 186 19.76 20.39 -3.40
CA ALA A 186 19.79 21.65 -2.65
C ALA A 186 19.74 22.87 -3.57
N PHE A 187 20.59 22.95 -4.61
CA PHE A 187 20.59 24.05 -5.57
C PHE A 187 19.28 24.24 -6.38
N MET A 188 18.38 23.25 -6.38
CA MET A 188 17.07 23.37 -7.01
C MET A 188 16.02 24.01 -6.09
N LYS A 189 16.37 24.32 -4.85
CA LYS A 189 15.44 24.81 -3.82
C LYS A 189 15.71 26.24 -3.41
N ASP A 190 14.66 26.95 -3.03
CA ASP A 190 14.70 28.36 -2.61
C ASP A 190 15.53 28.61 -1.34
N ASN A 191 15.69 27.58 -0.49
CA ASN A 191 16.49 27.61 0.73
C ASN A 191 17.89 27.03 0.54
N ASN A 192 18.25 26.59 -0.68
CA ASN A 192 19.51 25.92 -1.00
C ASN A 192 19.85 24.78 0.00
N ASN A 193 18.85 23.99 0.41
CA ASN A 193 19.00 22.94 1.40
C ASN A 193 18.00 21.80 1.14
N MET A 194 18.46 20.55 1.12
CA MET A 194 17.56 19.39 1.00
C MET A 194 16.65 19.23 2.22
N GLN A 195 17.11 19.63 3.40
CA GLN A 195 16.40 19.53 4.66
C GLN A 195 15.66 20.83 5.00
N ARG A 196 14.79 20.79 6.02
CA ARG A 196 14.12 21.98 6.59
C ARG A 196 13.16 22.66 5.61
N GLY A 197 12.43 21.87 4.85
CA GLY A 197 11.42 22.34 3.91
C GLY A 197 12.05 23.12 2.75
N GLY A 198 11.54 24.32 2.48
CA GLY A 198 11.82 25.04 1.24
C GLY A 198 10.99 24.50 0.08
N LYS A 199 11.09 25.16 -1.08
CA LYS A 199 10.29 24.87 -2.27
C LYS A 199 11.18 24.64 -3.48
N LEU A 200 10.70 23.82 -4.42
CA LEU A 200 11.29 23.71 -5.74
C LEU A 200 11.22 25.07 -6.45
N LEU A 201 12.37 25.56 -6.91
CA LEU A 201 12.44 26.79 -7.70
C LEU A 201 11.82 26.54 -9.09
N PRO A 202 10.98 27.46 -9.62
CA PRO A 202 10.31 27.29 -10.90
C PRO A 202 11.24 26.96 -12.08
N ASP A 203 12.44 27.56 -12.11
CA ASP A 203 13.43 27.33 -13.17
C ASP A 203 13.95 25.90 -13.23
N PHE A 204 13.78 25.12 -12.15
CA PHE A 204 14.21 23.73 -12.07
C PHE A 204 13.07 22.72 -12.24
N ALA A 205 11.83 23.16 -12.44
CA ALA A 205 10.69 22.25 -12.57
C ALA A 205 10.88 21.20 -13.69
N GLN A 206 11.36 21.61 -14.87
CA GLN A 206 11.63 20.66 -15.95
C GLN A 206 12.80 19.72 -15.64
N ALA A 207 13.90 20.24 -15.06
CA ALA A 207 15.04 19.41 -14.67
C ALA A 207 14.61 18.38 -13.61
N TRP A 208 13.76 18.76 -12.67
CA TRP A 208 13.22 17.86 -11.66
C TRP A 208 12.35 16.77 -12.28
N ALA A 209 11.45 17.08 -13.22
CA ALA A 209 10.70 16.07 -13.95
C ALA A 209 11.60 15.08 -14.73
N ASN A 210 12.67 15.57 -15.36
CA ASN A 210 13.68 14.73 -16.03
C ASN A 210 14.43 13.82 -15.05
N TYR A 211 14.58 14.22 -13.80
CA TYR A 211 15.21 13.43 -12.75
C TYR A 211 14.42 12.14 -12.46
N TYR A 212 13.08 12.20 -12.40
CA TYR A 212 12.24 11.00 -12.26
C TYR A 212 12.41 10.05 -13.44
N VAL A 213 12.46 10.56 -14.67
CA VAL A 213 12.70 9.74 -15.88
C VAL A 213 14.02 8.99 -15.77
N LYS A 214 15.09 9.68 -15.37
CA LYS A 214 16.41 9.08 -15.19
C LYS A 214 16.40 8.01 -14.10
N PHE A 215 15.74 8.27 -12.97
CA PHE A 215 15.54 7.28 -11.91
C PHE A 215 14.81 6.03 -12.41
N ILE A 216 13.64 6.20 -13.03
CA ILE A 216 12.82 5.09 -13.55
C ILE A 216 13.64 4.26 -14.54
N LYS A 217 14.24 4.90 -15.55
CA LYS A 217 15.05 4.20 -16.56
C LYS A 217 16.25 3.48 -15.95
N ALA A 218 16.89 4.05 -14.92
CA ALA A 218 18.03 3.43 -14.25
C ALA A 218 17.62 2.19 -13.44
N PHE A 219 16.51 2.25 -12.70
CA PHE A 219 15.98 1.09 -11.96
C PHE A 219 15.46 -0.01 -12.89
N GLU A 220 14.80 0.35 -13.98
CA GLU A 220 14.35 -0.62 -14.98
C GLU A 220 15.51 -1.28 -15.72
N ALA A 221 16.61 -0.56 -15.98
CA ALA A 221 17.84 -1.13 -16.53
C ALA A 221 18.52 -2.13 -15.58
N GLU A 222 18.26 -2.03 -14.28
CA GLU A 222 18.68 -3.01 -13.27
C GLU A 222 17.73 -4.22 -13.18
N GLY A 223 16.70 -4.30 -14.04
CA GLY A 223 15.70 -5.36 -14.04
C GLY A 223 14.62 -5.18 -12.98
N MET A 224 14.47 -3.99 -12.41
CA MET A 224 13.44 -3.67 -11.40
C MET A 224 12.37 -2.79 -12.05
N PRO A 225 11.28 -3.37 -12.58
CA PRO A 225 10.21 -2.58 -13.19
C PRO A 225 9.56 -1.67 -12.16
N VAL A 226 9.56 -0.36 -12.44
CA VAL A 226 8.89 0.62 -11.59
C VAL A 226 7.43 0.69 -12.01
N TRP A 227 6.51 0.44 -11.09
CA TRP A 227 5.06 0.55 -11.31
C TRP A 227 4.58 2.00 -11.26
N GLY A 228 5.20 2.81 -10.41
CA GLY A 228 4.79 4.18 -10.23
C GLY A 228 5.68 4.99 -9.30
N ILE A 229 5.33 6.24 -9.12
CA ILE A 229 6.00 7.21 -8.24
C ILE A 229 4.98 8.04 -7.47
N SER A 230 5.36 8.63 -6.35
CA SER A 230 4.66 9.80 -5.82
C SER A 230 5.30 11.10 -6.28
N VAL A 231 4.52 12.19 -6.31
CA VAL A 231 5.06 13.51 -6.67
C VAL A 231 6.06 13.98 -5.62
N GLN A 232 5.74 13.88 -4.34
CA GLN A 232 6.59 14.36 -3.26
C GLN A 232 6.15 13.68 -1.97
N ASN A 233 7.09 13.13 -1.21
CA ASN A 233 6.81 12.65 0.14
C ASN A 233 6.46 13.84 1.06
N GLU A 234 5.33 13.78 1.75
CA GLU A 234 4.90 14.75 2.77
C GLU A 234 5.03 16.24 2.37
N PRO A 235 4.38 16.69 1.28
CA PRO A 235 4.57 18.02 0.69
C PRO A 235 4.11 19.19 1.58
N MET A 236 3.57 18.93 2.77
CA MET A 236 3.19 19.97 3.74
C MET A 236 4.02 19.93 5.03
N ALA A 237 5.02 19.05 5.11
CA ALA A 237 5.85 18.89 6.29
C ALA A 237 7.20 19.62 6.13
N THR A 238 7.52 20.49 7.08
CA THR A 238 8.89 21.03 7.23
C THR A 238 9.61 20.18 8.26
N GLN A 239 10.57 19.38 7.82
CA GLN A 239 11.23 18.39 8.67
C GLN A 239 12.69 18.72 8.92
N THR A 240 13.28 18.16 9.98
CA THR A 240 14.73 18.30 10.23
C THR A 240 15.57 17.49 9.25
N TRP A 241 14.95 16.61 8.47
CA TRP A 241 15.51 15.84 7.35
C TRP A 241 14.97 16.34 6.00
N GLU A 242 15.27 15.61 4.93
CA GLU A 242 14.85 15.89 3.57
C GLU A 242 13.34 16.15 3.49
N SER A 243 12.97 17.34 3.01
CA SER A 243 11.58 17.76 2.88
C SER A 243 11.45 18.87 1.85
N CYS A 244 10.38 18.88 1.05
CA CYS A 244 10.09 19.94 0.10
C CYS A 244 8.59 20.27 0.11
N ILE A 245 8.26 21.55 0.21
CA ILE A 245 6.89 22.02 0.36
C ILE A 245 6.25 22.26 -1.00
N TYR A 246 5.05 21.70 -1.20
CA TYR A 246 4.17 22.01 -2.32
C TYR A 246 2.77 22.33 -1.79
N THR A 247 2.25 23.52 -2.11
CA THR A 247 0.80 23.74 -2.02
C THR A 247 0.06 22.80 -2.97
N ALA A 248 -1.26 22.68 -2.80
CA ALA A 248 -2.07 21.84 -3.67
C ALA A 248 -2.01 22.29 -5.14
N GLU A 249 -1.95 23.60 -5.36
CA GLU A 249 -1.82 24.21 -6.68
C GLU A 249 -0.42 23.99 -7.27
N GLU A 250 0.64 24.10 -6.46
CA GLU A 250 2.01 23.84 -6.89
C GLU A 250 2.20 22.37 -7.31
N GLU A 251 1.65 21.42 -6.54
CA GLU A 251 1.69 19.99 -6.89
C GLU A 251 0.90 19.71 -8.18
N ARG A 252 -0.33 20.25 -8.29
CA ARG A 252 -1.16 20.15 -9.49
C ARG A 252 -0.44 20.69 -10.72
N ASP A 253 0.15 21.87 -10.59
CA ASP A 253 0.79 22.57 -11.71
C ASP A 253 2.12 21.90 -12.10
N PHE A 254 2.87 21.36 -11.13
CA PHE A 254 4.04 20.52 -11.43
C PHE A 254 3.63 19.24 -12.17
N LEU A 255 2.58 18.57 -11.71
CA LEU A 255 2.05 17.35 -12.31
C LEU A 255 1.63 17.57 -13.77
N LYS A 256 0.78 18.58 -14.04
CA LYS A 256 0.20 18.79 -15.37
C LYS A 256 1.14 19.45 -16.37
N ASN A 257 2.03 20.33 -15.92
CA ASN A 257 2.88 21.10 -16.83
C ASN A 257 4.26 20.47 -17.05
N PHE A 258 4.72 19.63 -16.11
CA PHE A 258 6.08 19.08 -16.16
C PHE A 258 6.10 17.56 -16.04
N LEU A 259 5.74 16.99 -14.89
CA LEU A 259 5.97 15.56 -14.62
C LEU A 259 5.20 14.64 -15.58
N GLY A 260 3.88 14.83 -15.69
CA GLY A 260 3.02 14.02 -16.56
C GLY A 260 3.44 14.06 -18.03
N PRO A 261 3.54 15.25 -18.66
CA PRO A 261 3.98 15.38 -20.06
C PRO A 261 5.40 14.85 -20.31
N THR A 262 6.30 14.99 -19.33
CA THR A 262 7.67 14.48 -19.45
C THR A 262 7.68 12.95 -19.47
N LEU A 263 6.91 12.29 -18.59
CA LEU A 263 6.80 10.83 -18.60
C LEU A 263 6.19 10.33 -19.91
N GLU A 264 5.11 10.93 -20.42
CA GLU A 264 4.53 10.56 -21.72
C GLU A 264 5.54 10.69 -22.87
N LYS A 265 6.22 11.84 -22.96
CA LYS A 265 7.22 12.11 -24.00
C LYS A 265 8.37 11.11 -23.98
N GLU A 266 8.74 10.64 -22.79
CA GLU A 266 9.87 9.72 -22.58
C GLU A 266 9.47 8.24 -22.69
N GLY A 267 8.21 7.95 -23.07
CA GLY A 267 7.70 6.59 -23.23
C GLY A 267 7.32 5.90 -21.92
N LEU A 268 7.13 6.67 -20.84
CA LEU A 268 6.81 6.22 -19.48
C LEU A 268 5.40 6.65 -19.06
N GLY A 269 4.50 6.90 -20.02
CA GLY A 269 3.11 7.30 -19.74
C GLY A 269 2.26 6.20 -19.09
N ASP A 270 2.78 4.97 -19.01
CA ASP A 270 2.19 3.83 -18.30
C ASP A 270 2.43 3.86 -16.78
N LYS A 271 3.36 4.69 -16.30
CA LYS A 271 3.71 4.78 -14.88
C LYS A 271 2.63 5.48 -14.08
N ASN A 272 2.24 4.88 -12.97
CA ASN A 272 1.22 5.46 -12.09
C ASN A 272 1.82 6.60 -11.27
N ILE A 273 1.11 7.72 -11.17
CA ILE A 273 1.52 8.85 -10.34
C ILE A 273 0.56 9.01 -9.16
N ILE A 274 1.12 8.91 -7.96
CA ILE A 274 0.45 9.13 -6.69
C ILE A 274 0.64 10.59 -6.28
N VAL A 275 -0.45 11.30 -6.07
CA VAL A 275 -0.43 12.66 -5.49
C VAL A 275 -0.68 12.62 -3.99
N TRP A 276 -0.40 13.74 -3.30
CA TRP A 276 -0.52 13.97 -1.86
C TRP A 276 0.55 13.31 -1.00
N ASP A 277 0.62 11.97 -0.97
CA ASP A 277 1.61 11.18 -0.20
C ASP A 277 1.85 11.72 1.23
N HIS A 278 0.75 11.98 1.96
CA HIS A 278 0.77 12.64 3.28
C HIS A 278 -0.51 12.37 4.09
N ASN A 279 -0.65 12.97 5.27
CA ASN A 279 -1.68 12.57 6.25
C ASN A 279 -3.14 12.69 5.76
N ARG A 280 -4.05 11.95 6.42
CA ARG A 280 -5.49 11.93 6.09
C ARG A 280 -6.23 13.25 6.33
N ASP A 281 -5.64 14.18 7.08
CA ASP A 281 -6.28 15.42 7.54
C ASP A 281 -6.64 16.37 6.38
N LEU A 282 -5.69 16.66 5.49
CA LEU A 282 -5.85 17.60 4.37
C LEU A 282 -6.10 16.91 3.02
N MET A 283 -6.24 15.59 3.02
CA MET A 283 -6.39 14.78 1.80
C MET A 283 -7.59 15.20 0.94
N ASN A 284 -8.70 15.64 1.55
CA ASN A 284 -9.89 16.13 0.82
C ASN A 284 -9.58 17.42 0.06
N TYR A 285 -8.90 18.38 0.69
CA TYR A 285 -8.51 19.62 0.01
C TYR A 285 -7.56 19.32 -1.15
N ARG A 286 -6.59 18.42 -0.93
CA ARG A 286 -5.64 18.02 -1.96
C ARG A 286 -6.33 17.34 -3.14
N ALA A 287 -7.24 16.42 -2.88
CA ALA A 287 -8.05 15.75 -3.89
C ALA A 287 -8.86 16.76 -4.72
N ASN A 288 -9.55 17.70 -4.07
CA ASN A 288 -10.35 18.71 -4.76
C ASN A 288 -9.51 19.54 -5.74
N VAL A 289 -8.37 20.09 -5.29
CA VAL A 289 -7.55 20.95 -6.13
C VAL A 289 -6.95 20.21 -7.33
N ILE A 290 -6.53 18.96 -7.17
CA ILE A 290 -5.85 18.20 -8.22
C ILE A 290 -6.86 17.50 -9.15
N PHE A 291 -7.89 16.87 -8.61
CA PHE A 291 -8.82 16.06 -9.39
C PHE A 291 -9.91 16.88 -10.09
N ASP A 292 -10.21 18.11 -9.63
CA ASP A 292 -11.12 19.01 -10.33
C ASP A 292 -10.48 19.72 -11.54
N ASP A 293 -9.15 19.60 -11.71
CA ASP A 293 -8.42 20.07 -12.90
C ASP A 293 -8.18 18.90 -13.86
N PRO A 294 -8.90 18.78 -14.99
CA PRO A 294 -8.77 17.65 -15.90
C PRO A 294 -7.36 17.47 -16.50
N ASP A 295 -6.59 18.55 -16.64
CA ASP A 295 -5.24 18.49 -17.19
C ASP A 295 -4.23 17.89 -16.20
N ALA A 296 -4.46 18.05 -14.90
CA ALA A 296 -3.70 17.34 -13.87
C ALA A 296 -4.28 15.94 -13.60
N ALA A 297 -5.60 15.85 -13.49
CA ALA A 297 -6.30 14.63 -13.12
C ALA A 297 -6.00 13.47 -14.10
N LYS A 298 -5.80 13.74 -15.40
CA LYS A 298 -5.44 12.68 -16.36
C LYS A 298 -4.12 11.98 -16.06
N TYR A 299 -3.19 12.65 -15.38
CA TYR A 299 -1.89 12.10 -14.98
C TYR A 299 -1.90 11.45 -13.59
N ALA A 300 -2.81 11.87 -12.71
CA ALA A 300 -2.92 11.29 -11.37
C ALA A 300 -3.66 9.94 -11.41
N TRP A 301 -2.96 8.86 -11.08
CA TRP A 301 -3.58 7.54 -10.87
C TRP A 301 -4.50 7.56 -9.64
N GLY A 302 -4.03 8.21 -8.58
CA GLY A 302 -4.69 8.21 -7.30
C GLY A 302 -4.01 9.10 -6.28
N LEU A 303 -4.47 8.98 -5.03
CA LEU A 303 -4.00 9.75 -3.88
C LEU A 303 -3.35 8.79 -2.87
N GLY A 304 -2.13 9.13 -2.45
CA GLY A 304 -1.38 8.46 -1.40
C GLY A 304 -1.66 9.11 -0.05
N PHE A 305 -1.72 8.35 1.04
CA PHE A 305 -1.90 8.93 2.37
C PHE A 305 -1.18 8.19 3.51
N HIS A 306 -0.89 8.94 4.58
CA HIS A 306 -0.19 8.50 5.80
C HIS A 306 -1.10 8.61 7.04
N TRP A 307 -0.61 8.19 8.22
CA TRP A 307 -1.40 8.17 9.48
C TRP A 307 -0.89 9.02 10.64
N TYR A 308 0.01 9.97 10.38
CA TYR A 308 0.70 10.69 11.44
C TYR A 308 -0.13 11.83 12.04
N GLU A 309 -1.30 12.21 11.47
CA GLU A 309 -2.11 13.38 11.89
C GLU A 309 -2.49 13.39 13.38
N THR A 310 -2.46 12.23 14.04
CA THR A 310 -2.74 12.08 15.47
C THR A 310 -1.72 12.79 16.36
N TRP A 311 -0.59 13.28 15.83
CA TRP A 311 0.35 14.14 16.57
C TRP A 311 -0.33 15.39 17.17
N THR A 312 -1.46 15.80 16.61
CA THR A 312 -2.32 16.90 17.10
C THR A 312 -3.15 16.56 18.34
N GLY A 313 -3.13 15.30 18.79
CA GLY A 313 -3.90 14.79 19.94
C GLY A 313 -5.31 14.30 19.60
N GLY A 314 -5.71 14.32 18.33
CA GLY A 314 -6.99 13.78 17.86
C GLY A 314 -6.94 12.29 17.48
N ASP A 315 -8.12 11.70 17.28
CA ASP A 315 -8.27 10.36 16.70
C ASP A 315 -7.85 10.32 15.21
N PRO A 316 -7.45 9.15 14.69
CA PRO A 316 -7.17 8.98 13.26
C PRO A 316 -8.35 9.36 12.36
N MET A 317 -8.07 10.07 11.26
CA MET A 317 -9.08 10.63 10.37
C MET A 317 -9.50 9.64 9.26
N PHE A 318 -9.81 8.39 9.62
CA PHE A 318 -10.16 7.34 8.64
C PHE A 318 -11.29 7.75 7.69
N GLU A 319 -12.25 8.50 8.20
CA GLU A 319 -13.43 8.98 7.47
C GLU A 319 -13.11 9.91 6.30
N ASN A 320 -11.95 10.59 6.33
CA ASN A 320 -11.53 11.41 5.22
C ASN A 320 -11.17 10.57 3.98
N VAL A 321 -10.68 9.34 4.18
CA VAL A 321 -10.44 8.39 3.09
C VAL A 321 -11.74 8.05 2.39
N ARG A 322 -12.81 7.77 3.16
CA ARG A 322 -14.14 7.46 2.62
C ARG A 322 -14.70 8.64 1.82
N LYS A 323 -14.62 9.86 2.35
CA LYS A 323 -15.12 11.07 1.68
C LYS A 323 -14.42 11.33 0.34
N VAL A 324 -13.11 11.13 0.26
CA VAL A 324 -12.40 11.24 -1.02
C VAL A 324 -12.83 10.13 -1.98
N HIS A 325 -12.97 8.89 -1.51
CA HIS A 325 -13.43 7.79 -2.35
C HIS A 325 -14.83 8.04 -2.94
N GLU A 326 -15.76 8.56 -2.13
CA GLU A 326 -17.12 8.92 -2.55
C GLU A 326 -17.13 10.09 -3.54
N ALA A 327 -16.31 11.12 -3.31
CA ALA A 327 -16.22 12.30 -4.18
C ALA A 327 -15.53 11.99 -5.52
N TYR A 328 -14.55 11.09 -5.52
CA TYR A 328 -13.72 10.77 -6.68
C TYR A 328 -13.62 9.25 -6.92
N PRO A 329 -14.73 8.55 -7.22
CA PRO A 329 -14.78 7.08 -7.31
C PRO A 329 -13.91 6.49 -8.43
N GLY A 330 -13.53 7.30 -9.43
CA GLY A 330 -12.60 6.90 -10.48
C GLY A 330 -11.11 6.95 -10.09
N LYS A 331 -10.77 7.51 -8.93
CA LYS A 331 -9.40 7.62 -8.42
C LYS A 331 -9.12 6.56 -7.37
N LYS A 332 -7.89 6.05 -7.36
CA LYS A 332 -7.46 5.06 -6.37
C LYS A 332 -6.91 5.73 -5.12
N LEU A 333 -7.10 5.09 -3.97
CA LEU A 333 -6.54 5.54 -2.70
C LEU A 333 -5.56 4.48 -2.19
N MET A 334 -4.37 4.89 -1.79
CA MET A 334 -3.34 3.99 -1.31
C MET A 334 -2.74 4.54 -0.02
N PHE A 335 -2.65 3.70 0.99
CA PHE A 335 -1.85 4.03 2.17
C PHE A 335 -0.39 3.77 1.83
N THR A 336 0.42 4.82 1.81
CA THR A 336 1.79 4.79 1.27
C THR A 336 2.87 4.79 2.34
N GLU A 337 2.53 5.18 3.57
CA GLU A 337 3.46 5.14 4.70
C GLU A 337 2.76 5.21 6.06
N GLY A 338 3.24 4.40 7.00
CA GLY A 338 3.06 4.63 8.42
C GLY A 338 3.97 3.76 9.27
N CYS A 339 4.42 4.28 10.40
CA CYS A 339 5.13 3.53 11.42
C CYS A 339 4.64 3.87 12.83
N VAL A 340 5.04 3.05 13.81
CA VAL A 340 5.00 3.48 15.21
C VAL A 340 6.26 4.30 15.50
N GLU A 341 6.05 5.55 15.82
CA GLU A 341 7.06 6.57 16.05
C GLU A 341 7.66 6.45 17.46
N ARG A 342 8.76 7.17 17.72
CA ARG A 342 9.42 7.26 19.04
C ARG A 342 9.83 5.88 19.55
N PHE A 343 10.80 5.31 18.87
CA PHE A 343 11.35 4.01 19.22
C PHE A 343 11.76 3.91 20.70
N ASP A 344 11.47 2.76 21.31
CA ASP A 344 11.88 2.39 22.67
C ASP A 344 12.14 0.89 22.74
N THR A 345 13.38 0.51 23.06
CA THR A 345 13.78 -0.91 23.18
C THR A 345 12.94 -1.72 24.17
N ALA A 346 12.31 -1.08 25.17
CA ALA A 346 11.43 -1.78 26.12
C ALA A 346 10.07 -2.15 25.52
N ARG A 347 9.72 -1.61 24.34
CA ARG A 347 8.39 -1.70 23.72
C ARG A 347 8.33 -2.55 22.46
N TYR A 348 9.33 -3.40 22.21
CA TYR A 348 9.28 -4.37 21.09
C TYR A 348 8.01 -5.24 21.10
N GLN A 349 7.56 -5.64 22.28
CA GLN A 349 6.37 -6.48 22.47
C GLN A 349 5.16 -5.68 22.95
N TYR A 350 5.16 -4.34 22.78
CA TYR A 350 4.06 -3.51 23.21
C TYR A 350 2.83 -3.74 22.31
N TRP A 351 1.86 -4.49 22.82
CA TRP A 351 0.72 -4.99 22.04
C TRP A 351 -0.08 -3.93 21.27
N PRO A 352 -0.36 -2.73 21.85
CA PRO A 352 -1.11 -1.70 21.14
C PRO A 352 -0.44 -1.21 19.84
N ASN A 353 0.87 -1.44 19.65
CA ASN A 353 1.52 -1.18 18.37
C ASN A 353 0.92 -2.05 17.27
N GLY A 354 0.75 -3.35 17.51
CA GLY A 354 0.08 -4.24 16.57
C GLY A 354 -1.38 -3.88 16.34
N GLU A 355 -2.09 -3.50 17.42
CA GLU A 355 -3.48 -3.10 17.30
C GLU A 355 -3.68 -1.85 16.45
N ARG A 356 -2.74 -0.89 16.50
CA ARG A 356 -2.75 0.30 15.64
C ARG A 356 -2.70 -0.09 14.16
N TYR A 357 -1.84 -1.03 13.78
CA TYR A 357 -1.75 -1.56 12.40
C TYR A 357 -3.07 -2.23 11.98
N GLY A 358 -3.59 -3.15 12.80
CA GLY A 358 -4.85 -3.84 12.52
C GLY A 358 -6.03 -2.87 12.35
N ARG A 359 -6.19 -1.94 13.31
CA ARG A 359 -7.24 -0.90 13.28
C ARG A 359 -7.10 -0.03 12.03
N SER A 360 -5.91 0.40 11.66
CA SER A 360 -5.72 1.25 10.48
C SER A 360 -6.09 0.51 9.20
N MET A 361 -5.49 -0.65 8.95
CA MET A 361 -5.73 -1.37 7.69
C MET A 361 -7.21 -1.72 7.52
N ILE A 362 -7.88 -2.22 8.57
CA ILE A 362 -9.32 -2.56 8.49
C ILE A 362 -10.15 -1.32 8.13
N ASN A 363 -9.91 -0.18 8.78
CA ASN A 363 -10.65 1.05 8.47
C ASN A 363 -10.31 1.60 7.08
N ASP A 364 -9.03 1.63 6.70
CA ASP A 364 -8.57 2.14 5.42
C ASP A 364 -9.15 1.32 4.25
N PHE A 365 -9.09 -0.01 4.33
CA PHE A 365 -9.71 -0.89 3.34
C PHE A 365 -11.23 -0.77 3.35
N ASN A 366 -11.85 -0.59 4.51
CA ASN A 366 -13.29 -0.34 4.58
C ASN A 366 -13.71 1.01 3.97
N ASN A 367 -12.76 1.92 3.75
CA ASN A 367 -12.98 3.26 3.22
C ASN A 367 -12.47 3.46 1.77
N GLY A 368 -12.22 2.38 1.02
CA GLY A 368 -11.91 2.44 -0.42
C GLY A 368 -10.43 2.37 -0.77
N THR A 369 -9.56 2.14 0.21
CA THR A 369 -8.12 1.95 -0.02
C THR A 369 -7.86 0.66 -0.80
N VAL A 370 -6.96 0.70 -1.78
CA VAL A 370 -6.59 -0.47 -2.59
C VAL A 370 -5.29 -1.12 -2.17
N GLY A 371 -4.34 -0.37 -1.61
CA GLY A 371 -3.04 -0.89 -1.19
C GLY A 371 -2.54 -0.23 0.08
N TRP A 372 -1.65 -0.92 0.81
CA TRP A 372 -1.15 -0.45 2.11
C TRP A 372 0.33 -0.74 2.27
N THR A 373 1.12 0.28 2.58
CA THR A 373 2.57 0.17 2.72
C THR A 373 3.00 0.63 4.11
N ASP A 374 3.57 -0.30 4.87
CA ASP A 374 4.33 0.00 6.08
C ASP A 374 5.56 0.86 5.75
N TRP A 375 6.17 1.47 6.77
CA TRP A 375 7.44 2.17 6.61
C TRP A 375 8.63 1.19 6.52
N ASN A 376 9.68 1.36 7.30
CA ASN A 376 10.88 0.51 7.23
C ASN A 376 10.56 -0.98 7.50
N ILE A 377 10.88 -1.86 6.56
CA ILE A 377 10.70 -3.32 6.75
C ILE A 377 11.66 -3.92 7.78
N LEU A 378 12.80 -3.27 7.99
CA LEU A 378 13.84 -3.67 8.94
C LEU A 378 14.54 -2.45 9.51
N LEU A 379 14.74 -2.46 10.83
CA LEU A 379 15.60 -1.52 11.55
C LEU A 379 16.46 -2.28 12.55
N ASP A 380 17.55 -1.67 13.00
CA ASP A 380 18.43 -2.28 14.01
C ASP A 380 17.84 -2.18 15.43
N GLU A 381 18.62 -2.60 16.43
CA GLU A 381 18.19 -2.58 17.83
C GLU A 381 17.98 -1.17 18.41
N THR A 382 18.32 -0.11 17.67
CA THR A 382 18.18 1.29 18.05
C THR A 382 17.02 1.99 17.32
N GLY A 383 16.32 1.28 16.43
CA GLY A 383 15.27 1.85 15.58
C GLY A 383 15.82 2.69 14.41
N GLY A 384 17.07 2.44 14.02
CA GLY A 384 17.76 3.12 12.92
C GLY A 384 18.40 2.14 11.92
N PRO A 385 19.43 2.58 11.17
CA PRO A 385 20.06 3.91 11.22
C PRO A 385 19.15 5.03 10.71
N ASN A 386 19.35 6.25 11.22
CA ASN A 386 18.64 7.46 10.80
C ASN A 386 19.54 8.66 11.07
N HIS A 387 19.89 9.44 10.03
CA HIS A 387 20.95 10.47 10.15
C HIS A 387 20.55 11.71 10.97
N VAL A 388 19.28 11.84 11.34
CA VAL A 388 18.77 12.93 12.18
C VAL A 388 18.21 12.46 13.53
N GLY A 389 18.32 11.16 13.83
CA GLY A 389 17.85 10.57 15.09
C GLY A 389 16.32 10.43 15.19
N ASN A 390 15.60 10.41 14.07
CA ASN A 390 14.15 10.20 14.01
C ASN A 390 13.77 8.71 14.07
N PHE A 391 14.10 8.04 15.18
CA PHE A 391 13.94 6.58 15.30
C PHE A 391 12.48 6.13 15.42
N CYS A 392 12.14 5.04 14.75
CA CYS A 392 10.81 4.42 14.79
C CYS A 392 10.90 2.89 14.98
N PHE A 393 9.75 2.25 15.14
CA PHE A 393 9.64 0.80 15.06
C PHE A 393 9.48 0.35 13.60
N ALA A 394 10.09 -0.78 13.29
CA ALA A 394 9.75 -1.64 12.16
C ALA A 394 8.97 -2.86 12.68
N PRO A 395 8.16 -3.53 11.85
CA PRO A 395 7.48 -4.76 12.27
C PRO A 395 8.47 -5.86 12.66
N VAL A 396 9.65 -5.87 12.04
CA VAL A 396 10.80 -6.73 12.39
C VAL A 396 12.03 -5.86 12.63
N HIS A 397 12.73 -6.10 13.74
CA HIS A 397 14.03 -5.50 14.02
C HIS A 397 15.15 -6.55 13.97
N ALA A 398 16.38 -6.13 13.74
CA ALA A 398 17.58 -6.94 13.89
C ALA A 398 18.41 -6.46 15.08
N ASP A 399 18.67 -7.33 16.05
CA ASP A 399 19.71 -7.07 17.04
C ASP A 399 21.06 -7.45 16.45
N THR A 400 21.78 -6.45 15.94
CA THR A 400 23.05 -6.62 15.24
C THR A 400 24.18 -7.10 16.16
N ARG A 401 24.01 -6.99 17.49
CA ARG A 401 24.97 -7.50 18.48
C ARG A 401 24.86 -9.01 18.64
N THR A 402 23.67 -9.57 18.45
CA THR A 402 23.40 -11.01 18.62
C THR A 402 23.09 -11.74 17.31
N GLY A 403 22.84 -11.00 16.22
CA GLY A 403 22.39 -11.52 14.93
C GLY A 403 20.96 -12.05 14.93
N ARG A 404 20.11 -11.65 15.89
CA ARG A 404 18.74 -12.16 16.02
C ARG A 404 17.72 -11.21 15.41
N LEU A 405 16.68 -11.76 14.79
CA LEU A 405 15.50 -11.01 14.41
C LEU A 405 14.51 -10.94 15.57
N ILE A 406 13.89 -9.79 15.75
CA ILE A 406 12.88 -9.50 16.76
C ILE A 406 11.58 -9.17 16.03
N TYR A 407 10.62 -10.09 16.10
CA TYR A 407 9.29 -9.91 15.53
C TYR A 407 8.41 -9.17 16.55
N THR A 408 7.85 -8.04 16.14
CA THR A 408 6.92 -7.26 16.97
C THR A 408 5.47 -7.72 16.73
N PRO A 409 4.51 -7.36 17.60
CA PRO A 409 3.09 -7.60 17.34
C PRO A 409 2.64 -7.07 15.97
N SER A 410 3.18 -5.95 15.50
CA SER A 410 2.84 -5.35 14.20
C SER A 410 3.03 -6.32 13.04
N TYR A 411 4.11 -7.12 13.02
CA TYR A 411 4.34 -8.11 11.95
C TYR A 411 3.17 -9.08 11.82
N TYR A 412 2.68 -9.60 12.94
CA TYR A 412 1.58 -10.57 12.94
C TYR A 412 0.26 -9.92 12.56
N TYR A 413 -0.04 -8.72 13.06
CA TYR A 413 -1.24 -7.98 12.68
C TYR A 413 -1.28 -7.64 11.19
N ILE A 414 -0.15 -7.23 10.60
CA ILE A 414 -0.03 -7.06 9.14
C ILE A 414 -0.22 -8.41 8.43
N GLY A 415 0.34 -9.49 8.97
CA GLY A 415 0.21 -10.85 8.46
C GLY A 415 -1.24 -11.35 8.34
N HIS A 416 -2.11 -10.95 9.25
CA HIS A 416 -3.54 -11.32 9.22
C HIS A 416 -4.27 -10.82 7.96
N LEU A 417 -3.73 -9.80 7.29
CA LEU A 417 -4.27 -9.29 6.03
C LEU A 417 -3.38 -9.69 4.85
N SER A 418 -2.10 -9.35 4.89
CA SER A 418 -1.16 -9.54 3.78
C SER A 418 -0.99 -11.00 3.34
N LYS A 419 -1.01 -11.95 4.29
CA LYS A 419 -0.84 -13.37 3.98
C LYS A 419 -2.04 -13.96 3.25
N PHE A 420 -3.23 -13.55 3.65
CA PHE A 420 -4.47 -14.21 3.26
C PHE A 420 -5.22 -13.49 2.14
N ILE A 421 -5.11 -12.17 2.06
CA ILE A 421 -5.74 -11.37 1.00
C ILE A 421 -4.73 -11.24 -0.16
N CYS A 422 -5.09 -11.80 -1.31
CA CYS A 422 -4.22 -11.85 -2.47
C CYS A 422 -4.38 -10.59 -3.33
N PRO A 423 -3.33 -10.11 -4.02
CA PRO A 423 -3.50 -9.17 -5.13
C PRO A 423 -4.57 -9.65 -6.11
N GLY A 424 -5.47 -8.76 -6.50
CA GLY A 424 -6.65 -9.08 -7.31
C GLY A 424 -7.87 -9.55 -6.52
N ALA A 425 -7.78 -9.71 -5.19
CA ALA A 425 -8.95 -9.97 -4.36
C ALA A 425 -9.91 -8.78 -4.40
N VAL A 426 -11.21 -9.03 -4.33
CA VAL A 426 -12.22 -7.97 -4.33
C VAL A 426 -12.80 -7.84 -2.93
N ARG A 427 -12.81 -6.63 -2.37
CA ARG A 427 -13.46 -6.39 -1.08
C ARG A 427 -14.96 -6.63 -1.21
N VAL A 428 -15.56 -7.30 -0.23
CA VAL A 428 -17.02 -7.54 -0.17
C VAL A 428 -17.66 -6.80 1.00
N SER A 429 -18.99 -6.74 1.02
CA SER A 429 -19.75 -6.13 2.12
C SER A 429 -19.51 -6.88 3.43
N THR A 430 -19.13 -6.12 4.45
CA THR A 430 -18.84 -6.61 5.79
C THR A 430 -19.30 -5.60 6.82
N ALA A 431 -20.03 -6.05 7.85
CA ALA A 431 -20.46 -5.20 8.94
C ALA A 431 -20.49 -5.95 10.27
N SER A 432 -19.87 -5.38 11.31
CA SER A 432 -20.04 -5.83 12.69
C SER A 432 -21.30 -5.23 13.31
N SER A 433 -22.09 -6.01 14.04
CA SER A 433 -23.30 -5.53 14.72
C SER A 433 -23.01 -4.70 15.99
N ARG A 434 -21.76 -4.69 16.45
CA ARG A 434 -21.28 -3.95 17.63
C ARG A 434 -19.91 -3.35 17.36
N SER A 435 -19.66 -2.17 17.93
CA SER A 435 -18.42 -1.40 17.74
C SER A 435 -17.17 -2.03 18.36
N MET A 436 -17.31 -3.02 19.24
CA MET A 436 -16.17 -3.72 19.84
C MET A 436 -15.40 -4.59 18.85
N LEU A 437 -16.03 -4.99 17.73
CA LEU A 437 -15.40 -5.77 16.68
C LEU A 437 -15.20 -4.92 15.43
N LEU A 438 -13.96 -4.82 14.96
CA LEU A 438 -13.67 -4.35 13.61
C LEU A 438 -13.62 -5.55 12.67
N SER A 439 -14.13 -5.38 11.44
CA SER A 439 -14.11 -6.46 10.46
C SER A 439 -13.98 -5.96 9.03
N THR A 440 -13.38 -6.78 8.16
CA THR A 440 -13.32 -6.57 6.71
C THR A 440 -13.29 -7.93 6.01
N SER A 441 -13.79 -8.04 4.78
CA SER A 441 -13.76 -9.29 4.02
C SER A 441 -13.45 -9.09 2.55
N PHE A 442 -12.79 -10.09 1.97
CA PHE A 442 -12.32 -10.11 0.60
C PHE A 442 -12.55 -11.48 -0.04
N LEU A 443 -12.98 -11.48 -1.29
CA LEU A 443 -13.03 -12.67 -2.13
C LEU A 443 -11.74 -12.74 -2.96
N ASN A 444 -10.90 -13.73 -2.70
CA ASN A 444 -9.67 -13.97 -3.46
C ASN A 444 -9.96 -14.49 -4.88
N PRO A 445 -9.01 -14.31 -5.83
CA PRO A 445 -9.13 -14.87 -7.18
C PRO A 445 -9.26 -16.40 -7.23
N ASP A 446 -8.78 -17.11 -6.19
CA ASP A 446 -8.93 -18.57 -6.06
C ASP A 446 -10.33 -19.00 -5.56
N GLY A 447 -11.24 -18.05 -5.32
CA GLY A 447 -12.61 -18.30 -4.88
C GLY A 447 -12.76 -18.54 -3.37
N LYS A 448 -11.70 -18.33 -2.58
CA LYS A 448 -11.78 -18.33 -1.11
C LYS A 448 -12.17 -16.96 -0.58
N MET A 449 -13.07 -16.94 0.39
CA MET A 449 -13.39 -15.77 1.18
C MET A 449 -12.40 -15.67 2.34
N VAL A 450 -12.00 -14.44 2.64
CA VAL A 450 -11.17 -14.10 3.79
C VAL A 450 -11.92 -13.06 4.60
N THR A 451 -12.26 -13.38 5.84
CA THR A 451 -12.84 -12.42 6.79
C THR A 451 -11.86 -12.18 7.92
N VAL A 452 -11.47 -10.93 8.11
CA VAL A 452 -10.61 -10.52 9.23
C VAL A 452 -11.50 -9.87 10.29
N VAL A 453 -11.35 -10.29 11.55
CA VAL A 453 -12.08 -9.77 12.70
C VAL A 453 -11.10 -9.40 13.80
N MET A 454 -11.24 -8.23 14.39
CA MET A 454 -10.37 -7.73 15.43
C MET A 454 -11.18 -7.31 16.66
N ASN A 455 -10.78 -7.79 17.84
CA ASN A 455 -11.31 -7.41 19.14
C ASN A 455 -10.27 -6.59 19.89
N GLN A 456 -10.56 -5.30 20.08
CA GLN A 456 -9.70 -4.37 20.82
C GLN A 456 -10.09 -4.24 22.30
N GLY A 457 -11.14 -4.94 22.73
CA GLY A 457 -11.64 -4.87 24.09
C GLY A 457 -10.91 -5.81 25.05
N ASP A 458 -11.07 -5.53 26.34
CA ASP A 458 -10.46 -6.28 27.44
C ASP A 458 -11.14 -7.63 27.74
N VAL A 459 -12.19 -7.99 27.00
CA VAL A 459 -12.98 -9.21 27.22
C VAL A 459 -13.06 -10.05 25.96
N LYS A 460 -13.07 -11.38 26.14
CA LYS A 460 -13.40 -12.34 25.08
C LYS A 460 -14.79 -12.05 24.53
N VAL A 461 -14.94 -12.12 23.21
CA VAL A 461 -16.22 -11.94 22.52
C VAL A 461 -16.60 -13.23 21.79
N ASP A 462 -17.82 -13.71 22.07
CA ASP A 462 -18.45 -14.78 21.30
C ASP A 462 -19.40 -14.13 20.28
N TYR A 463 -19.21 -14.43 18.99
CA TYR A 463 -19.98 -13.82 17.89
C TYR A 463 -20.44 -14.85 16.86
N GLN A 464 -21.43 -14.48 16.06
CA GLN A 464 -21.87 -15.25 14.89
C GLN A 464 -21.29 -14.62 13.62
N LEU A 465 -20.55 -15.40 12.84
CA LEU A 465 -20.17 -15.02 11.48
C LEU A 465 -21.27 -15.47 10.52
N PHE A 466 -21.88 -14.52 9.81
CA PHE A 466 -22.79 -14.77 8.70
C PHE A 466 -22.07 -14.57 7.37
N ALA A 467 -22.22 -15.52 6.45
CA ALA A 467 -21.76 -15.43 5.07
C ALA A 467 -22.92 -15.80 4.13
N GLY A 468 -23.64 -14.78 3.65
CA GLY A 468 -24.89 -14.96 2.91
C GLY A 468 -25.93 -15.74 3.72
N ALA A 469 -26.37 -16.88 3.19
CA ALA A 469 -27.40 -17.73 3.82
C ALA A 469 -26.87 -18.73 4.86
N PHE A 470 -25.60 -18.61 5.28
CA PHE A 470 -24.97 -19.53 6.23
C PHE A 470 -24.33 -18.78 7.39
N GLN A 471 -24.23 -19.45 8.54
CA GLN A 471 -23.60 -18.89 9.74
C GLN A 471 -22.75 -19.92 10.49
N THR A 472 -21.85 -19.43 11.32
CA THR A 472 -21.14 -20.22 12.33
C THR A 472 -20.85 -19.40 13.59
N ALA A 473 -20.69 -20.07 14.72
CA ALA A 473 -20.28 -19.44 15.98
C ALA A 473 -18.76 -19.38 16.07
N VAL A 474 -18.22 -18.23 16.50
CA VAL A 474 -16.78 -18.00 16.65
C VAL A 474 -16.51 -17.32 17.99
N SER A 475 -15.38 -17.63 18.61
CA SER A 475 -14.89 -16.95 19.82
C SER A 475 -13.57 -16.24 19.51
N ILE A 476 -13.48 -14.96 19.86
CA ILE A 476 -12.25 -14.16 19.75
C ILE A 476 -11.80 -13.69 21.14
N PRO A 477 -10.54 -13.95 21.56
CA PRO A 477 -9.99 -13.44 22.82
C PRO A 477 -10.00 -11.90 22.90
N ALA A 478 -9.76 -11.37 24.10
CA ALA A 478 -9.43 -9.94 24.27
C ALA A 478 -8.14 -9.60 23.52
N HIS A 479 -8.00 -8.35 23.06
CA HIS A 479 -6.81 -7.85 22.36
C HIS A 479 -6.28 -8.81 21.29
N ALA A 480 -7.16 -9.19 20.37
CA ALA A 480 -6.88 -10.23 19.39
C ALA A 480 -7.34 -9.86 17.98
N ILE A 481 -6.72 -10.50 17.01
CA ILE A 481 -7.12 -10.48 15.61
C ILE A 481 -7.21 -11.91 15.07
N GLN A 482 -8.24 -12.16 14.28
CA GLN A 482 -8.50 -13.44 13.64
C GLN A 482 -8.64 -13.26 12.13
N THR A 483 -8.16 -14.24 11.38
CA THR A 483 -8.45 -14.38 9.95
C THR A 483 -9.14 -15.71 9.70
N LEU A 484 -10.33 -15.64 9.14
CA LEU A 484 -11.19 -16.77 8.82
C LEU A 484 -11.15 -16.98 7.30
N VAL A 485 -10.66 -18.13 6.85
CA VAL A 485 -10.51 -18.47 5.43
C VAL A 485 -11.46 -19.61 5.07
N TYR A 486 -12.31 -19.44 4.05
CA TYR A 486 -13.36 -20.41 3.68
C TYR A 486 -13.75 -20.41 2.20
#